data_AF-A0A7S3B782-F1
#
_entry.id   AF-A0A7S3B782-F1
#
_cell.length_a   1.000
_cell.length_b   1.000
_cell.length_c   1.000
_cell.angle_alpha   90.00
_cell.angle_beta   90.00
_cell.angle_gamma   90.00
#
_symmetry.space_group_name_H-M   'P 1'
#
loop_
_entity.id
_entity.type
_entity.pdbx_description
1 polymer ?
#
loop_
_entity_poly.entity_id
_entity_poly.type
_entity_poly.pdbx_seq_one_letter_code
_entity_poly.pdbx_strand_id
1 'polypeptide(L)'
;DVAGGATRALISQHGAGLANIIFMRPGASLAELDKVDNIFEARNYYQHLAAAIGLRHQKVWLNESGTRFCPPRTTTCPQHTSFYRSRVHVPPSVLLDVIHELADESSPLRDCGGLAADEKPWDLRRAYLDSLPAVPG
;
A
#
# COMPACT_ATOMS: atom_id res chain seq x y z
N ASP A 1 9.41 8.14 -29.44
CA ASP A 1 9.08 8.20 -28.00
C ASP A 1 7.86 9.05 -27.74
N VAL A 2 6.68 8.44 -27.87
CA VAL A 2 5.44 9.06 -27.39
C VAL A 2 5.40 8.77 -25.90
N ALA A 3 5.71 9.77 -25.09
CA ALA A 3 5.61 9.74 -23.64
C ALA A 3 4.13 9.56 -23.23
N GLY A 4 3.62 8.34 -23.34
CA GLY A 4 2.35 7.96 -22.75
C GLY A 4 2.44 8.26 -21.25
N GLY A 5 1.51 9.07 -20.75
CA GLY A 5 1.54 9.59 -19.38
C GLY A 5 1.67 8.45 -18.39
N ALA A 6 2.91 8.16 -17.97
CA ALA A 6 3.19 7.08 -17.06
C ALA A 6 2.65 7.50 -15.70
N THR A 7 1.59 6.83 -15.23
CA THR A 7 0.99 7.08 -13.92
C THR A 7 2.09 7.16 -12.85
N ARG A 8 2.28 8.36 -12.29
CA ARG A 8 3.32 8.62 -11.30
C ARG A 8 2.89 8.26 -9.89
N ALA A 9 1.59 8.29 -9.64
CA ALA A 9 1.02 8.03 -8.34
C ALA A 9 -0.34 7.35 -8.47
N LEU A 10 -0.64 6.44 -7.54
CA LEU A 10 -1.94 5.82 -7.34
C LEU A 10 -2.37 6.08 -5.90
N ILE A 11 -3.55 6.68 -5.73
CA ILE A 11 -4.22 6.77 -4.43
C ILE A 11 -5.40 5.81 -4.50
N SER A 12 -5.49 4.87 -3.56
CA SER A 12 -6.49 3.83 -3.62
C SER A 12 -7.04 3.46 -2.24
N GLN A 13 -8.29 2.98 -2.22
CA GLN A 13 -8.85 2.30 -1.06
C GLN A 13 -8.53 0.80 -1.14
N HIS A 14 -8.69 0.10 -0.02
CA HIS A 14 -8.54 -1.34 0.07
C HIS A 14 -9.37 -2.05 -1.03
N GLY A 15 -8.74 -2.93 -1.82
CA GLY A 15 -9.36 -3.63 -2.96
C GLY A 15 -9.06 -3.02 -4.33
N ALA A 16 -9.16 -1.70 -4.48
CA ALA A 16 -8.99 -1.03 -5.77
C ALA A 16 -7.52 -0.90 -6.21
N GLY A 17 -6.59 -0.99 -5.26
CA GLY A 17 -5.16 -0.90 -5.53
C GLY A 17 -4.66 -2.05 -6.41
N LEU A 18 -5.16 -3.27 -6.17
CA LEU A 18 -4.70 -4.48 -6.84
C LEU A 18 -4.84 -4.43 -8.36
N ALA A 19 -5.96 -3.93 -8.85
CA ALA A 19 -6.27 -3.91 -10.27
C ALA A 19 -5.40 -2.92 -11.06
N ASN A 20 -4.78 -1.94 -10.38
CA ASN A 20 -4.07 -0.83 -11.02
C ASN A 20 -2.56 -0.89 -10.81
N ILE A 21 -2.12 -1.44 -9.68
CA ILE A 21 -0.71 -1.42 -9.25
C ILE A 21 0.22 -2.13 -10.25
N ILE A 22 -0.26 -3.20 -10.89
CA ILE A 22 0.53 -4.01 -11.82
C ILE A 22 0.88 -3.28 -13.14
N PHE A 23 0.15 -2.20 -13.45
CA PHE A 23 0.38 -1.39 -14.64
C PHE A 23 1.26 -0.17 -14.35
N MET A 24 1.65 0.04 -13.08
CA MET A 24 2.51 1.15 -12.69
C MET A 24 3.97 0.84 -13.00
N ARG A 25 4.72 1.87 -13.42
CA ARG A 25 6.17 1.74 -13.63
C ARG A 25 6.91 1.63 -12.27
N PRO A 26 8.04 0.91 -12.20
CA PRO A 26 8.94 0.99 -11.06
C PRO A 26 9.30 2.45 -10.72
N GLY A 27 9.37 2.77 -9.43
CA GLY A 27 9.59 4.12 -8.90
C GLY A 27 8.34 4.97 -8.77
N ALA A 28 7.20 4.59 -9.36
CA ALA A 28 5.94 5.28 -9.11
C ALA A 28 5.46 5.07 -7.66
N SER A 29 4.58 5.94 -7.20
CA SER A 29 4.13 5.99 -5.79
C SER A 29 2.74 5.41 -5.59
N LEU A 30 2.51 4.70 -4.50
CA LEU A 30 1.22 4.19 -4.06
C LEU A 30 0.88 4.75 -2.68
N ALA A 31 -0.33 5.29 -2.51
CA ALA A 31 -0.93 5.47 -1.19
C ALA A 31 -2.20 4.62 -1.09
N GLU A 32 -2.22 3.72 -0.11
CA GLU A 32 -3.42 3.00 0.29
C GLU A 32 -4.07 3.74 1.47
N LEU A 33 -5.31 4.18 1.30
CA LEU A 33 -6.13 4.75 2.37
C LEU A 33 -6.92 3.62 3.04
N ASP A 34 -6.83 3.52 4.36
CA ASP A 34 -7.53 2.48 5.12
C ASP A 34 -8.06 3.02 6.46
N LYS A 35 -9.11 2.40 6.99
CA LYS A 35 -9.65 2.76 8.31
C LYS A 35 -8.91 1.98 9.40
N VAL A 36 -8.63 2.60 10.53
CA VAL A 36 -7.97 1.95 11.68
C VAL A 36 -8.72 0.70 12.17
N ASP A 37 -10.03 0.62 11.99
CA ASP A 37 -10.83 -0.57 12.33
C ASP A 37 -10.33 -1.83 11.58
N ASN A 38 -9.74 -1.62 10.41
CA ASN A 38 -9.17 -2.68 9.60
C ASN A 38 -7.75 -3.06 10.04
N ILE A 39 -7.15 -2.45 11.08
CA ILE A 39 -5.76 -2.71 11.50
C ILE A 39 -5.48 -4.20 11.73
N PHE A 40 -6.43 -4.91 12.35
CA PHE A 40 -6.28 -6.31 12.63
C PHE A 40 -6.52 -7.14 11.38
N GLU A 41 -7.52 -6.81 10.57
CA GLU A 41 -7.83 -7.55 9.34
C GLU A 41 -6.90 -7.21 8.15
N ALA A 42 -6.11 -6.15 8.28
CA ALA A 42 -5.34 -5.59 7.21
C ALA A 42 -4.18 -6.48 6.86
N ARG A 43 -4.28 -7.00 5.65
CA ARG A 43 -3.20 -7.70 5.01
C ARG A 43 -2.44 -6.65 4.22
N ASN A 44 -1.17 -6.44 4.54
CA ASN A 44 -0.28 -5.52 3.83
C ASN A 44 0.04 -6.00 2.40
N TYR A 45 -0.85 -6.77 1.76
CA TYR A 45 -0.69 -7.39 0.45
C TYR A 45 -0.32 -6.39 -0.63
N TYR A 46 -0.97 -5.22 -0.66
CA TYR A 46 -0.66 -4.21 -1.68
C TYR A 46 0.68 -3.56 -1.44
N GLN A 47 1.11 -3.42 -0.19
CA GLN A 47 2.45 -2.93 0.13
C GLN A 47 3.51 -3.95 -0.25
N HIS A 48 3.28 -5.24 0.02
CA HIS A 48 4.17 -6.32 -0.45
C HIS A 48 4.28 -6.35 -1.96
N LEU A 49 3.16 -6.27 -2.68
CA LEU A 49 3.15 -6.23 -4.14
C LEU A 49 3.83 -4.95 -4.67
N ALA A 50 3.54 -3.79 -4.08
CA ALA A 50 4.17 -2.52 -4.40
C ALA A 50 5.69 -2.62 -4.27
N ALA A 51 6.17 -3.12 -3.14
CA ALA A 51 7.59 -3.33 -2.89
C ALA A 51 8.21 -4.32 -3.89
N ALA A 52 7.53 -5.43 -4.19
CA ALA A 52 8.02 -6.46 -5.09
C ALA A 52 8.21 -5.98 -6.54
N ILE A 53 7.36 -5.05 -6.99
CA ILE A 53 7.46 -4.46 -8.34
C ILE A 53 8.19 -3.10 -8.35
N GLY A 54 8.79 -2.71 -7.22
CA GLY A 54 9.65 -1.53 -7.11
C GLY A 54 8.90 -0.20 -7.05
N LEU A 55 7.67 -0.17 -6.56
CA LEU A 55 6.97 1.09 -6.26
C LEU A 55 7.39 1.65 -4.90
N ARG A 56 7.30 2.97 -4.77
CA ARG A 56 7.25 3.64 -3.47
C ARG A 56 5.85 3.45 -2.90
N HIS A 57 5.69 3.05 -1.65
CA HIS A 57 4.36 2.86 -1.08
C HIS A 57 4.23 3.45 0.32
N GLN A 58 3.00 3.82 0.68
CA GLN A 58 2.60 4.13 2.04
C GLN A 58 1.18 3.65 2.30
N LYS A 59 0.90 3.26 3.55
CA LYS A 59 -0.46 3.08 4.03
C LYS A 59 -0.83 4.22 4.96
N VAL A 60 -1.96 4.84 4.65
CA VAL A 60 -2.50 5.99 5.36
C VAL A 60 -3.70 5.50 6.15
N TRP A 61 -3.47 5.22 7.43
CA TRP A 61 -4.54 4.84 8.34
C TRP A 61 -5.30 6.06 8.81
N LEU A 62 -6.62 5.93 8.79
CA LEU A 62 -7.55 6.98 9.16
C LEU A 62 -8.39 6.52 10.35
N ASN A 63 -8.46 7.35 11.39
CA ASN A 63 -9.38 7.14 12.50
C ASN A 63 -10.83 7.52 12.08
N GLU A 64 -11.77 7.48 13.02
CA GLU A 64 -13.18 7.82 12.74
C GLU A 64 -13.39 9.26 12.26
N SER A 65 -12.55 10.21 12.69
CA SER A 65 -12.59 11.60 12.23
C SER A 65 -11.90 11.82 10.88
N GLY A 66 -11.35 10.77 10.27
CA GLY A 66 -10.59 10.86 9.02
C GLY A 66 -9.20 11.46 9.20
N THR A 67 -8.71 11.57 10.43
CA THR A 67 -7.36 12.04 10.74
C THR A 67 -6.37 10.89 10.61
N ARG A 68 -5.15 11.20 10.15
CA ARG A 68 -4.07 10.20 10.12
C ARG A 68 -3.86 9.61 11.51
N PHE A 69 -3.81 8.29 11.57
CA PHE A 69 -3.49 7.52 12.75
C PHE A 69 -2.25 6.67 12.46
N CYS A 70 -1.39 6.48 13.45
CA CYS A 70 -0.24 5.59 13.31
C CYS A 70 -0.47 4.38 14.21
N PRO A 71 -1.04 3.29 13.68
CA PRO A 71 -1.26 2.12 14.50
C PRO A 71 0.07 1.51 14.96
N PRO A 72 0.09 0.85 16.14
CA PRO A 72 1.20 -0.01 16.49
C PRO A 72 1.35 -1.07 15.40
N ARG A 73 2.59 -1.34 14.97
CA ARG A 73 2.86 -2.30 13.90
C ARG A 73 2.34 -3.69 14.29
N THR A 74 1.41 -4.24 13.53
CA THR A 74 0.92 -5.60 13.69
C THR A 74 1.65 -6.50 12.69
N THR A 75 2.39 -7.50 13.19
CA THR A 75 3.16 -8.46 12.36
C THR A 75 2.34 -9.70 11.97
N THR A 76 1.09 -9.77 12.40
CA THR A 76 0.25 -10.95 12.22
C THR A 76 -0.86 -10.66 11.23
N CYS A 77 -0.85 -11.37 10.09
CA CYS A 77 -2.07 -11.60 9.33
C CYS A 77 -2.97 -12.50 10.18
N PRO A 78 -4.10 -12.02 10.73
CA PRO A 78 -5.03 -12.92 11.38
C PRO A 78 -5.60 -13.87 10.33
N GLN A 79 -5.88 -15.09 10.78
CA GLN A 79 -6.46 -16.13 9.93
C GLN A 79 -7.92 -15.85 9.55
N HIS A 80 -8.48 -14.72 9.97
CA HIS A 80 -9.83 -14.32 9.60
C HIS A 80 -9.82 -13.72 8.19
N THR A 81 -10.73 -14.24 7.36
CA THR A 81 -10.97 -13.84 5.97
C THR A 81 -12.24 -13.00 5.86
N SER A 82 -12.66 -12.35 6.96
CA SER A 82 -13.92 -11.63 6.96
C SER A 82 -13.79 -10.38 6.12
N PHE A 83 -14.55 -10.31 5.02
CA PHE A 83 -14.64 -9.12 4.18
C PHE A 83 -15.31 -7.99 4.96
N TYR A 84 -14.52 -7.16 5.63
CA TYR A 84 -15.05 -6.03 6.37
C TYR A 84 -15.27 -4.83 5.44
N ARG A 85 -16.48 -4.26 5.48
CA ARG A 85 -16.79 -2.98 4.82
C ARG A 85 -16.67 -1.86 5.85
N SER A 86 -15.54 -1.16 5.85
CA SER A 86 -15.40 0.09 6.58
C SER A 86 -15.71 1.27 5.67
N ARG A 87 -16.23 2.36 6.27
CA ARG A 87 -16.34 3.66 5.63
C ARG A 87 -15.61 4.67 6.49
N VAL A 88 -14.81 5.50 5.86
CA VAL A 88 -14.12 6.61 6.51
C VAL A 88 -14.20 7.82 5.61
N HIS A 89 -14.50 8.98 6.20
CA HIS A 89 -14.40 10.25 5.49
C HIS A 89 -12.92 10.61 5.36
N VAL A 90 -12.50 11.03 4.16
CA VAL A 90 -11.14 11.52 3.93
C VAL A 90 -11.21 13.05 3.82
N PRO A 91 -10.74 13.79 4.84
CA PRO A 91 -10.72 15.24 4.78
C PRO A 91 -9.87 15.74 3.61
N PRO A 92 -10.24 16.85 2.94
CA PRO A 92 -9.44 17.42 1.86
C PRO A 92 -7.99 17.72 2.27
N SER A 93 -7.76 18.15 3.51
CA SER A 93 -6.42 18.38 4.04
C SER A 93 -5.56 17.11 4.04
N VAL A 94 -6.12 15.99 4.48
CA VAL A 94 -5.41 14.69 4.49
C VAL A 94 -5.12 14.22 3.07
N LEU A 95 -6.08 14.39 2.15
CA LEU A 95 -5.87 14.02 0.75
C LEU A 95 -4.78 14.88 0.08
N LEU A 96 -4.78 16.20 0.32
CA LEU A 96 -3.76 17.11 -0.20
C LEU A 96 -2.37 16.76 0.36
N ASP A 97 -2.27 16.47 1.66
CA ASP A 97 -1.04 16.00 2.29
C ASP A 97 -0.50 14.74 1.59
N VAL A 98 -1.36 13.74 1.34
CA VAL A 98 -0.98 12.52 0.61
C VAL A 98 -0.49 12.86 -0.80
N ILE A 99 -1.18 13.73 -1.53
CA ILE A 99 -0.79 14.13 -2.88
C ILE A 99 0.60 14.78 -2.87
N HIS A 100 0.87 15.68 -1.92
CA HIS A 100 2.18 16.33 -1.80
C HIS A 100 3.31 15.34 -1.53
N GLU A 101 3.10 14.36 -0.65
CA GLU A 101 4.09 13.30 -0.39
C GLU A 101 4.37 12.42 -1.61
N LEU A 102 3.32 12.04 -2.34
CA LEU A 102 3.48 11.20 -3.52
C LEU A 102 4.18 11.94 -4.66
N ALA A 103 3.97 13.26 -4.75
CA ALA A 103 4.59 14.13 -5.74
C ALA A 103 6.07 14.44 -5.43
N ASP A 104 6.44 14.47 -4.14
CA ASP A 104 7.83 14.60 -3.73
C ASP A 104 8.54 13.24 -3.81
N GLU A 105 9.20 12.99 -4.93
CA GLU A 105 9.98 11.78 -5.16
C GLU A 105 11.27 11.69 -4.33
N SER A 106 11.70 12.79 -3.72
CA SER A 106 12.95 12.86 -2.94
C SER A 106 12.74 12.57 -1.45
N SER A 107 11.53 12.77 -0.94
CA SER A 107 11.21 12.54 0.47
C SER A 107 10.79 11.10 0.75
N PRO A 108 11.11 10.56 1.95
CA PRO A 108 10.52 9.31 2.40
C PRO A 108 9.01 9.49 2.60
N LEU A 109 8.22 8.49 2.21
CA LEU A 109 6.78 8.50 2.45
C LEU A 109 6.49 8.27 3.94
N ARG A 110 5.44 8.91 4.46
CA ARG A 110 5.01 8.76 5.85
C ARG A 110 4.20 7.46 6.01
N ASP A 111 4.91 6.32 5.99
CA ASP A 111 4.30 5.01 6.22
C ASP A 111 4.26 4.66 7.70
N CYS A 112 3.08 4.79 8.30
CA CYS A 112 2.82 4.42 9.67
C CYS A 112 2.04 3.10 9.68
N GLY A 113 2.58 2.02 10.22
CA GLY A 113 1.86 0.74 10.29
C GLY A 113 1.75 -0.01 8.96
N GLY A 114 2.56 0.34 7.97
CA GLY A 114 2.86 -0.53 6.84
C GLY A 114 3.87 -1.62 7.18
N LEU A 115 4.28 -2.39 6.16
CA LEU A 115 5.42 -3.31 6.13
C LEU A 115 6.47 -2.95 7.19
N ALA A 116 6.74 -3.85 8.14
CA ALA A 116 7.68 -3.56 9.21
C ALA A 116 9.09 -3.34 8.61
N ALA A 117 9.86 -2.38 9.12
CA ALA A 117 11.18 -2.05 8.55
C ALA A 117 12.18 -3.23 8.58
N ASP A 118 11.91 -4.24 9.39
CA ASP A 118 12.62 -5.53 9.50
C ASP A 118 12.00 -6.64 8.65
N GLU A 119 10.78 -6.48 8.13
CA GLU A 119 10.24 -7.31 7.05
C GLU A 119 10.97 -6.96 5.76
N LYS A 120 12.06 -7.69 5.49
CA LYS A 120 12.83 -7.54 4.25
C LYS A 120 11.92 -7.89 3.06
N PRO A 121 11.53 -6.92 2.22
CA PRO A 121 10.63 -7.18 1.10
C PRO A 121 11.19 -8.21 0.12
N TRP A 122 12.53 -8.34 0.08
CA TRP A 122 13.27 -9.31 -0.72
C TRP A 122 13.05 -10.76 -0.28
N ASP A 123 12.90 -11.00 1.03
CA ASP A 123 12.67 -12.35 1.55
C ASP A 123 11.24 -12.80 1.21
N LEU A 124 10.29 -11.85 1.21
CA LEU A 124 8.92 -12.10 0.76
C LEU A 124 8.81 -12.27 -0.76
N ARG A 125 9.53 -11.47 -1.54
CA ARG A 125 9.62 -11.65 -3.00
C ARG A 125 10.20 -13.02 -3.34
N ARG A 126 11.25 -13.46 -2.63
CA ARG A 126 11.82 -14.80 -2.79
C ARG A 126 10.81 -15.87 -2.42
N ALA A 127 10.17 -15.78 -1.25
CA ALA A 127 9.14 -16.72 -0.84
C ALA A 127 7.95 -16.77 -1.83
N TYR A 128 7.53 -15.64 -2.39
CA TYR A 128 6.51 -15.57 -3.42
C TYR A 128 6.97 -16.28 -4.70
N LEU A 129 8.16 -15.96 -5.22
CA LEU A 129 8.72 -16.59 -6.40
C LEU A 129 8.90 -18.11 -6.21
N ASP A 130 9.32 -18.54 -5.02
CA ASP A 130 9.45 -19.94 -4.63
C ASP A 130 8.09 -20.65 -4.48
N SER A 131 7.01 -19.89 -4.23
CA SER A 131 5.63 -20.41 -4.14
C SER A 131 4.91 -20.50 -5.48
N LEU A 132 5.45 -19.88 -6.54
CA LEU A 132 4.86 -19.97 -7.86
C LEU A 132 5.03 -21.39 -8.41
N PRO A 133 3.98 -22.00 -9.01
CA PRO A 133 4.14 -23.27 -9.69
C PRO A 133 5.18 -23.12 -10.81
N ALA A 134 6.07 -24.10 -10.92
CA ALA A 134 7.07 -24.12 -11.98
C ALA A 134 6.37 -23.97 -13.35
N VAL A 135 6.75 -22.97 -14.12
CA VAL A 135 6.23 -22.79 -15.48
C VAL A 135 6.76 -23.96 -16.32
N PRO A 136 5.90 -24.81 -16.91
CA PRO A 136 6.36 -25.87 -17.80
C PRO A 136 7.09 -25.23 -18.99
N GLY A 137 8.33 -25.65 -19.23
CA GLY A 137 9.13 -25.28 -20.40
C GLY A 137 8.71 -26.03 -21.65
#